data_AF-A0A2G9MKK6-F1
#
_entry.id   AF-A0A2G9MKK6-F1
#
_cell.length_a   1.000
_cell.length_b   1.000
_cell.length_c   1.000
_cell.angle_alpha   90.00
_cell.angle_beta   90.00
_cell.angle_gamma   90.00
#
_symmetry.space_group_name_H-M   'P 1'
#
loop_
_entity.id
_entity.type
_entity.pdbx_description
1 polymer ?
#
loop_
_entity_poly.entity_id
_entity_poly.type
_entity_poly.pdbx_seq_one_letter_code
_entity_poly.pdbx_strand_id
1 'polypeptide(L)' 'VHLNAYGDVWPCCILGYEKSMGNLRDYGYDFMKVWRSKQADGVRKYIKQKNCYCPLANISYTNMLCNPRYMLKVIRNILF' A
#
# COMPACT_ATOMS: atom_id res chain seq x y z
N VAL A 1 -3.65 4.44 -0.50
CA VAL A 1 -4.62 3.33 -0.58
C VAL A 1 -5.86 3.85 -1.28
N HIS A 2 -6.46 3.04 -2.14
CA HIS A 2 -7.73 3.36 -2.81
C HIS A 2 -8.72 2.24 -2.55
N LEU A 3 -10.00 2.58 -2.60
CA LEU A 3 -11.12 1.66 -2.48
C LEU A 3 -12.04 1.90 -3.68
N ASN A 4 -12.39 0.86 -4.43
CA ASN A 4 -13.36 0.99 -5.53
C ASN A 4 -14.80 0.85 -5.02
N ALA A 5 -15.77 1.16 -5.89
CA ALA A 5 -17.21 1.05 -5.55
C ALA A 5 -17.68 -0.38 -5.24
N TYR A 6 -16.89 -1.39 -5.60
CA TYR A 6 -17.20 -2.81 -5.37
C TYR A 6 -16.56 -3.37 -4.09
N GLY A 7 -15.79 -2.55 -3.36
CA GLY A 7 -15.15 -2.94 -2.10
C GLY A 7 -13.70 -3.42 -2.22
N ASP A 8 -13.08 -3.40 -3.40
CA ASP A 8 -11.68 -3.81 -3.56
C ASP A 8 -10.73 -2.74 -3.05
N VAL A 9 -9.78 -3.18 -2.22
CA VAL A 9 -8.72 -2.34 -1.69
C VAL A 9 -7.50 -2.44 -2.59
N TRP A 10 -6.96 -1.29 -3.00
CA TRP A 10 -5.77 -1.21 -3.84
C TRP A 10 -4.63 -0.42 -3.17
N PRO A 11 -3.36 -0.76 -3.44
CA PRO A 11 -2.22 -0.02 -2.89
C PRO A 11 -2.21 1.45 -3.36
N CYS A 12 -2.49 1.66 -4.64
CA CYS A 12 -2.46 2.94 -5.36
C CYS A 12 -3.39 2.86 -6.58
N CYS A 13 -3.63 3.99 -7.25
CA CYS A 13 -4.40 4.04 -8.49
C CYS A 13 -3.69 3.37 -9.68
N ILE A 14 -2.35 3.39 -9.73
CA ILE A 14 -1.58 2.80 -10.82
C ILE A 14 -1.74 1.28 -10.90
N LEU A 15 -1.79 0.61 -9.74
CA LEU A 15 -2.01 -0.82 -9.67
C LEU A 15 -3.48 -1.18 -9.41
N GLY A 16 -4.39 -0.23 -9.66
CA GLY A 16 -5.82 -0.48 -9.60
C GLY A 16 -6.20 -1.58 -10.57
N TYR A 17 -7.09 -2.49 -10.16
CA TYR A 17 -7.51 -3.69 -10.90
C TYR A 17 -6.42 -4.76 -11.13
N GLU A 18 -5.14 -4.40 -11.22
CA GLU A 18 -4.03 -5.34 -11.43
C GLU A 18 -3.55 -6.02 -10.16
N LYS A 19 -3.50 -5.29 -9.04
CA LYS A 19 -3.00 -5.80 -7.74
C LYS A 19 -3.97 -5.46 -6.62
N SER A 20 -5.08 -6.21 -6.56
CA SER A 20 -5.98 -6.16 -5.42
C SER A 20 -5.29 -6.62 -4.13
N MET A 21 -5.56 -5.92 -3.02
CA MET A 21 -5.16 -6.29 -1.66
C MET A 21 -6.24 -7.10 -0.94
N GLY A 22 -7.40 -7.32 -1.58
CA GLY A 22 -8.57 -8.01 -1.05
C GLY A 22 -9.84 -7.16 -1.12
N ASN A 23 -11.00 -7.79 -1.00
CA ASN A 23 -12.30 -7.12 -1.01
C ASN A 23 -12.86 -6.99 0.42
N LEU A 24 -13.36 -5.82 0.79
CA LEU A 24 -13.95 -5.57 2.12
C LEU A 24 -15.10 -6.52 2.47
N ARG A 25 -15.90 -6.95 1.48
CA ARG A 25 -17.06 -7.85 1.69
C ARG A 25 -16.64 -9.19 2.28
N ASP A 26 -15.46 -9.70 1.91
CA ASP A 26 -14.94 -10.98 2.40
C ASP A 26 -14.45 -10.91 3.84
N TYR A 27 -14.22 -9.69 4.35
CA TYR A 27 -13.65 -9.44 5.67
C TYR A 27 -14.64 -8.77 6.64
N GLY A 28 -15.94 -8.84 6.34
CA GLY A 28 -16.98 -8.20 7.15
C GLY A 28 -16.80 -6.68 7.23
N TYR A 29 -16.34 -6.08 6.14
CA TYR A 29 -16.05 -4.65 6.00
C TYR A 29 -14.97 -4.09 6.95
N ASP A 30 -14.16 -4.96 7.57
CA ASP A 30 -13.01 -4.55 8.36
C ASP A 30 -11.79 -4.30 7.45
N PHE A 31 -11.52 -3.03 7.19
CA PHE A 31 -10.37 -2.60 6.39
C PHE A 31 -9.04 -3.11 6.94
N MET A 32 -8.86 -3.15 8.27
CA MET A 32 -7.58 -3.53 8.85
C MET A 32 -7.28 -5.00 8.65
N LYS A 33 -8.32 -5.85 8.59
CA LYS A 33 -8.15 -7.27 8.21
C LYS A 33 -7.69 -7.43 6.77
N VAL A 34 -8.28 -6.69 5.83
CA VAL A 34 -7.82 -6.67 4.43
C VAL A 34 -6.38 -6.15 4.34
N TRP A 35 -6.10 -5.02 5.00
CA TRP A 35 -4.81 -4.35 4.93
C TRP A 35 -3.68 -5.19 5.51
N ARG A 36 -3.93 -6.00 6.55
CA ARG A 36 -2.93 -6.89 7.17
C ARG A 36 -2.98 -8.32 6.61
N SER A 37 -3.69 -8.55 5.52
CA SER A 37 -3.81 -9.86 4.90
C SER A 37 -2.50 -10.30 4.22
N LYS A 38 -2.33 -11.62 4.05
CA LYS A 38 -1.22 -12.18 3.28
C LYS A 38 -1.19 -11.70 1.82
N GLN A 39 -2.36 -11.47 1.22
CA GLN A 39 -2.48 -10.93 -0.12
C GLN A 39 -1.91 -9.51 -0.19
N ALA A 40 -2.31 -8.64 0.74
CA ALA A 40 -1.81 -7.28 0.81
C ALA A 40 -0.28 -7.24 1.04
N ASP A 41 0.26 -8.15 1.83
CA ASP A 41 1.72 -8.30 2.02
C ASP A 41 2.44 -8.74 0.74
N GLY A 42 1.84 -9.64 -0.04
CA GLY A 42 2.33 -10.02 -1.37
C GLY A 42 2.41 -8.83 -2.32
N VAL A 43 1.39 -7.97 -2.33
CA VAL A 43 1.38 -6.75 -3.13
C VAL A 43 2.45 -5.75 -2.66
N ARG A 44 2.63 -5.56 -1.35
CA ARG A 44 3.72 -4.71 -0.82
C ARG A 44 5.09 -5.24 -1.20
N LYS A 45 5.30 -6.55 -1.15
CA LYS A 45 6.55 -7.21 -1.58
C LYS A 45 6.80 -6.94 -3.07
N TYR A 46 5.79 -7.07 -3.91
CA TYR A 46 5.86 -6.77 -5.35
C TYR A 46 6.32 -5.34 -5.62
N ILE A 47 5.72 -4.35 -4.93
CA ILE A 47 6.10 -2.94 -5.04
C ILE A 47 7.54 -2.72 -4.55
N LYS A 48 7.91 -3.30 -3.40
CA LYS A 48 9.26 -3.20 -2.84
C LYS A 48 10.33 -3.78 -3.76
N GLN A 49 9.99 -4.81 -4.54
CA GLN A 49 10.85 -5.40 -5.56
C GLN A 49 10.97 -4.57 -6.85
N LYS A 50 10.37 -3.36 -6.88
CA LYS A 50 10.38 -2.44 -8.03
C LYS A 50 9.70 -3.01 -9.29
N ASN A 51 8.75 -3.92 -9.13
CA ASN A 51 8.00 -4.50 -10.26
C ASN A 51 6.86 -3.59 -10.77
N CYS A 52 6.80 -2.33 -10.35
CA CYS A 52 5.82 -1.35 -10.82
C CYS A 52 6.51 -0.01 -11.08
N TYR A 53 5.98 0.74 -12.04
CA TYR A 53 6.47 2.06 -12.41
C TYR A 53 5.41 3.10 -12.10
N CYS A 54 5.67 3.95 -11.10
CA CYS A 54 4.72 4.96 -10.67
C CYS A 54 5.12 6.31 -11.26
N PRO A 55 4.32 6.91 -12.17
CA PRO A 55 4.57 8.28 -12.64
C PRO A 55 4.21 9.33 -11.57
N LEU A 56 3.52 8.92 -10.51
CA LEU A 56 3.10 9.78 -9.41
C LEU A 56 4.10 9.70 -8.25
N ALA A 57 4.21 10.78 -7.48
CA ALA A 57 4.87 10.72 -6.17
C ALA A 57 4.16 9.69 -5.28
N ASN A 58 4.92 8.95 -4.46
CA ASN A 58 4.35 7.94 -3.58
C ASN A 58 3.25 8.54 -2.70
N ILE A 59 2.02 8.02 -2.81
CA ILE A 59 0.86 8.57 -2.09
C ILE A 59 1.00 8.53 -0.56
N SER A 60 1.88 7.67 -0.04
CA SER A 60 2.16 7.55 1.40
C SER A 60 3.34 8.40 1.86
N TYR A 61 3.94 9.20 0.97
CA TYR A 61 5.12 10.02 1.28
C TYR A 61 4.87 10.99 2.43
N THR A 62 3.74 11.72 2.41
CA THR A 62 3.39 12.66 3.50
C THR A 62 3.20 11.92 4.84
N ASN A 63 2.60 10.72 4.82
CA ASN A 63 2.46 9.92 6.04
C ASN A 63 3.81 9.47 6.60
N MET A 64 4.76 9.12 5.73
CA MET A 64 6.13 8.78 6.15
C MET A 64 6.86 10.02 6.67
N LEU A 65 6.67 11.17 6.03
CA LEU A 65 7.25 12.45 6.42
C LEU A 65 6.77 12.91 7.81
N CYS A 66 5.47 12.84 8.05
CA CYS A 66 4.84 13.30 9.29
C CYS A 66 4.85 12.27 10.42
N ASN A 67 5.43 11.08 10.22
CA ASN A 67 5.55 10.07 11.26
C ASN A 67 7.03 9.87 11.65
N PRO A 68 7.47 10.33 12.84
CA PRO A 68 8.88 10.27 13.24
C PRO A 68 9.50 8.87 13.15
N ARG A 69 8.73 7.82 13.49
CA ARG A 69 9.23 6.43 13.44
C ARG A 69 9.49 5.96 12.01
N TYR A 70 8.64 6.36 11.06
CA TYR A 70 8.85 6.03 9.65
C TYR A 70 9.89 6.94 9.01
N MET A 71 9.95 8.22 9.39
CA MET A 71 10.99 9.13 8.93
C MET A 71 12.39 8.61 9.31
N LEU A 72 12.59 8.16 10.54
CA LEU A 72 13.87 7.56 10.96
C LEU A 72 14.26 6.35 10.09
N LYS A 73 13.30 5.53 9.67
CA LYS A 73 13.55 4.41 8.75
C LYS A 73 13.93 4.88 7.36
N VAL A 74 13.30 5.95 6.86
CA VAL A 74 13.63 6.55 5.56
C VAL A 74 15.03 7.14 5.59
N ILE A 75 15.35 7.96 6.60
CA ILE A 75 16.70 8.54 6.81
C ILE A 75 17.74 7.43 6.85
N ARG A 76 17.48 6.36 7.61
CA ARG A 76 18.40 5.23 7.69
C ARG A 76 18.64 4.59 6.33
N ASN A 77 17.59 4.34 5.53
CA ASN A 77 17.72 3.71 4.21
C ASN A 77 18.40 4.61 3.14
N ILE A 78 18.50 5.92 3.38
CA ILE A 78 19.14 6.87 2.46
C ILE A 78 20.61 7.08 2.83
N LEU A 79 20.91 7.19 4.13
CA LEU A 79 22.27 7.48 4.62
C LEU A 79 23.12 6.22 4.84
N PHE A 80 22.50 5.07 5.08
CA PHE A 80 23.16 3.80 5.38
C PHE A 80 22.62 2.69 4.48
#